data_AF-A0A353GN11-F1
#
_entry.id   AF-A0A353GN11-F1
#
_cell.length_a   1.000
_cell.length_b   1.000
_cell.length_c   1.000
_cell.angle_alpha   90.00
_cell.angle_beta   90.00
_cell.angle_gamma   90.00
#
_symmetry.space_group_name_H-M   'P 1'
#
loop_
_entity.id
_entity.type
_entity.pdbx_description
1 polymer ?
#
loop_
_entity_poly.entity_id
_entity_poly.type
_entity_poly.pdbx_seq_one_letter_code
_entity_poly.pdbx_strand_id
1 'polypeptide(L)'
;SLNHLSYILSCLQTKPVFDAGNTPAMADIDTPKLVFELNTLGLELQHYIWAMIGLRYIPSVIYRVRMMTVFEADVVSEVTNIQQISTVEDLKEVGD
;
A
#
# COMPACT_ATOMS: atom_id res chain seq x y z
N SER A 1 -17.60 24.78 -6.88
CA SER A 1 -16.52 23.83 -7.22
C SER A 1 -15.14 24.18 -6.68
N LEU A 2 -14.82 25.43 -6.31
CA LEU A 2 -13.54 25.76 -5.63
C LEU A 2 -13.58 25.52 -4.11
N ASN A 3 -14.72 25.83 -3.48
CA ASN A 3 -14.92 25.65 -2.04
C ASN A 3 -14.68 24.19 -1.61
N HIS A 4 -15.15 23.21 -2.39
CA HIS A 4 -14.90 21.80 -2.10
C HIS A 4 -13.41 21.44 -2.12
N LEU A 5 -12.66 21.93 -3.11
CA LEU A 5 -11.22 21.71 -3.18
C LEU A 5 -10.49 22.36 -2.00
N SER A 6 -10.92 23.56 -1.59
CA SER A 6 -10.38 24.23 -0.40
C SER A 6 -10.69 23.45 0.90
N TYR A 7 -11.88 22.89 1.05
CA TYR A 7 -12.23 22.05 2.20
C TYR A 7 -11.41 20.75 2.23
N ILE A 8 -11.26 20.08 1.08
CA ILE A 8 -10.44 18.87 0.96
C ILE A 8 -8.98 19.18 1.31
N LEU A 9 -8.44 20.26 0.74
CA LEU A 9 -7.07 20.73 1.01
C LEU A 9 -6.88 20.99 2.51
N SER A 10 -7.83 21.71 3.14
CA SER A 10 -7.77 22.04 4.57
C SER A 10 -7.83 20.78 5.43
N CYS A 11 -8.69 19.82 5.09
CA CYS A 11 -8.80 18.54 5.78
C CYS A 11 -7.49 17.74 5.70
N LEU A 12 -6.96 17.57 4.48
CA LEU A 12 -5.73 16.80 4.23
C LEU A 12 -4.47 17.48 4.77
N GLN A 13 -4.43 18.82 4.85
CA GLN A 13 -3.32 19.55 5.45
C GLN A 13 -3.39 19.55 6.98
N THR A 14 -4.59 19.61 7.57
CA THR A 14 -4.77 19.55 9.03
C THR A 14 -4.47 18.15 9.55
N LYS A 15 -4.88 17.12 8.82
CA LYS A 15 -4.63 15.72 9.16
C LYS A 15 -4.07 14.96 7.95
N PRO A 16 -2.75 15.01 7.72
CA PRO A 16 -2.12 14.31 6.60
C PRO A 16 -1.96 12.80 6.87
N VAL A 17 -2.10 12.35 8.10
CA VAL A 17 -1.88 10.95 8.51
C VAL A 17 -3.19 10.31 8.93
N PHE A 18 -3.53 9.19 8.30
CA PHE A 18 -4.71 8.40 8.60
C PHE A 18 -4.28 7.01 9.05
N ASP A 19 -4.74 6.60 10.22
CA ASP A 19 -4.52 5.27 10.81
C ASP A 19 -5.82 4.78 11.46
N ALA A 20 -5.87 3.50 11.82
CA ALA A 20 -7.04 2.90 12.46
C ALA A 20 -7.40 3.52 13.82
N GLY A 21 -6.44 4.14 14.52
CA GLY A 21 -6.68 4.80 15.80
C GLY A 21 -7.33 6.19 15.66
N ASN A 22 -7.05 6.89 14.56
CA ASN A 22 -7.49 8.26 14.32
C ASN A 22 -8.63 8.36 13.29
N THR A 23 -8.88 7.29 12.54
CA THR A 23 -9.93 7.18 11.53
C THR A 23 -10.66 5.85 11.69
N PRO A 24 -11.77 5.81 12.43
CA PRO A 24 -12.53 4.58 12.65
C PRO A 24 -13.00 3.91 11.34
N ALA A 25 -13.24 4.70 10.29
CA ALA A 25 -13.59 4.18 8.96
C ALA A 25 -12.45 3.40 8.28
N MET A 26 -11.23 3.47 8.79
CA MET A 26 -10.11 2.63 8.33
C MET A 26 -9.94 1.35 9.15
N ALA A 27 -10.70 1.14 10.22
CA ALA A 27 -10.59 -0.07 11.04
C ALA A 27 -11.00 -1.34 10.28
N ASP A 28 -11.90 -1.22 9.30
CA ASP A 28 -12.35 -2.33 8.44
C ASP A 28 -11.40 -2.60 7.26
N ILE A 29 -10.38 -1.74 7.08
CA ILE A 29 -9.42 -1.83 5.98
C ILE A 29 -8.10 -2.32 6.57
N ASP A 30 -7.53 -3.38 6.00
CA ASP A 30 -6.22 -3.94 6.37
C ASP A 30 -5.04 -3.02 5.96
N THR A 31 -5.24 -1.71 6.02
CA THR A 31 -4.26 -0.68 5.68
C THR A 31 -3.78 0.00 6.96
N PRO A 32 -2.55 -0.24 7.42
CA PRO A 32 -2.15 0.18 8.77
C PRO A 32 -2.04 1.70 8.92
N LYS A 33 -1.53 2.38 7.89
CA LYS A 33 -1.31 3.83 7.92
C LYS A 33 -1.15 4.41 6.52
N LEU A 34 -1.90 5.48 6.24
CA LEU A 34 -1.78 6.30 5.03
C LEU A 34 -1.24 7.69 5.38
N VAL A 35 -0.28 8.17 4.59
CA VAL A 35 0.29 9.50 4.72
C VAL A 35 0.11 10.25 3.41
N PHE A 36 -0.60 11.36 3.46
CA PHE A 36 -0.86 12.24 2.33
C PHE A 36 0.09 13.42 2.38
N GLU A 37 0.86 13.60 1.30
CA GLU A 37 1.79 14.72 1.15
C GLU A 37 1.43 15.52 -0.08
N LEU A 38 1.23 16.83 0.08
CA LEU A 38 0.97 17.72 -1.06
C LEU A 38 2.23 17.80 -1.91
N ASN A 39 2.10 17.47 -3.20
CA ASN A 39 3.18 17.50 -4.16
C ASN A 39 2.92 18.59 -5.20
N THR A 40 3.90 19.47 -5.39
CA THR A 40 3.84 20.52 -6.41
C THR A 40 4.63 20.06 -7.62
N LEU A 41 3.93 19.83 -8.74
CA LEU A 41 4.58 19.50 -10.00
C LEU A 41 5.14 20.76 -10.67
N GLY A 42 6.21 20.58 -11.44
CA GLY A 42 6.69 21.62 -12.35
C GLY A 42 5.69 21.93 -13.45
N LEU A 43 5.71 23.15 -13.96
CA LEU A 43 4.79 23.64 -15.00
C LEU A 43 4.81 22.77 -16.27
N GLU A 44 5.98 22.26 -16.65
CA GLU A 44 6.14 21.39 -17.82
C GLU A 44 5.34 20.09 -17.66
N LEU A 45 5.52 19.38 -16.54
CA LEU A 45 4.80 18.15 -16.26
C LEU A 45 3.29 18.38 -16.09
N GLN A 46 2.93 19.50 -15.48
CA GLN A 46 1.54 19.91 -15.38
C GLN A 46 0.92 20.13 -16.78
N HIS A 47 1.64 20.79 -17.69
CA HIS A 47 1.21 20.97 -19.08
C HIS A 47 1.02 19.62 -19.80
N TYR A 48 1.97 18.68 -19.65
CA TYR A 48 1.84 17.34 -20.23
C TYR A 48 0.60 16.60 -19.74
N ILE A 49 0.29 16.66 -18.44
CA ILE A 49 -0.91 16.03 -17.87
C ILE A 49 -2.17 16.62 -18.51
N TRP A 50 -2.27 17.95 -18.59
CA TRP A 50 -3.44 18.60 -19.21
C TRP A 50 -3.57 18.32 -20.70
N ALA A 51 -2.44 18.30 -21.42
CA ALA A 51 -2.40 17.93 -22.83
C ALA A 51 -2.86 16.48 -23.06
N MET A 52 -2.42 15.55 -22.22
CA MET A 52 -2.80 14.13 -22.29
C MET A 52 -4.29 13.91 -22.04
N ILE A 53 -4.87 14.65 -21.09
CA ILE A 53 -6.30 14.54 -20.76
C ILE A 53 -7.17 15.28 -21.80
N GLY A 54 -6.57 16.14 -22.64
CA GLY A 54 -7.28 16.94 -23.64
C GLY A 54 -8.12 18.07 -23.06
N LEU A 55 -7.87 18.46 -21.80
CA LEU A 55 -8.60 19.51 -21.10
C LEU A 55 -7.78 20.80 -21.04
N ARG A 56 -8.48 21.94 -21.08
CA ARG A 56 -7.89 23.22 -20.66
C ARG A 56 -7.59 23.17 -19.17
N TYR A 57 -6.57 23.91 -18.75
CA TYR A 57 -6.16 24.01 -17.35
C TYR A 57 -7.36 24.24 -16.42
N ILE A 58 -7.54 23.35 -15.45
CA ILE A 58 -8.48 23.50 -14.34
C ILE A 58 -7.71 23.49 -13.02
N PRO A 59 -8.21 24.17 -11.98
CA PRO A 59 -7.57 24.16 -10.67
C PRO A 59 -7.53 22.73 -10.11
N SER A 60 -6.32 22.21 -9.90
CA SER A 60 -6.10 20.88 -9.34
C SER A 60 -4.96 20.90 -8.32
N VAL A 61 -4.96 19.90 -7.43
CA VAL A 61 -3.90 19.66 -6.44
C VAL A 61 -3.46 18.20 -6.56
N ILE A 62 -2.18 17.95 -6.36
CA ILE A 62 -1.60 16.62 -6.51
C ILE A 62 -1.06 16.18 -5.16
N TYR A 63 -1.44 14.98 -4.74
CA TYR A 63 -1.00 14.40 -3.48
C TYR A 63 -0.23 13.11 -3.75
N ARG A 64 0.88 12.97 -3.04
CA ARG A 64 1.61 11.71 -2.92
C ARG A 64 1.08 10.98 -1.71
N VAL A 65 0.56 9.77 -1.91
CA VAL A 65 0.05 8.92 -0.83
C VAL A 65 1.10 7.84 -0.54
N ARG A 66 1.52 7.73 0.72
CA ARG A 66 2.37 6.63 1.21
C ARG A 66 1.55 5.71 2.07
N MET A 67 1.67 4.41 1.83
CA MET A 67 1.11 3.37 2.67
C MET A 67 2.25 2.67 3.41
N MET A 68 2.10 2.48 4.71
CA MET A 68 3.02 1.66 5.51
C MET A 68 2.31 0.36 5.85
N THR A 69 2.69 -0.73 5.19
CA THR A 69 2.25 -2.09 5.55
C THR A 69 3.29 -2.71 6.47
N VAL A 70 2.88 -3.11 7.67
CA VAL A 70 3.67 -4.05 8.47
C VAL A 70 3.19 -5.43 8.05
N PHE A 71 3.96 -6.11 7.20
CA PHE A 71 3.75 -7.53 6.96
C PHE A 71 4.32 -8.27 8.17
N GLU A 72 3.45 -8.67 9.10
CA GLU A 72 3.81 -9.77 9.98
C GLU A 72 3.79 -11.02 9.09
N ALA A 73 4.97 -11.57 8.82
CA ALA A 73 5.10 -12.84 8.15
C ALA A 73 4.49 -13.89 9.10
N ASP A 74 3.21 -14.17 8.88
CA ASP A 74 2.55 -15.34 9.43
C ASP A 74 3.47 -16.53 9.17
N VAL A 75 3.77 -17.32 10.21
CA VAL A 75 4.73 -18.42 10.11
C VAL A 75 4.15 -19.42 9.12
N VAL A 76 4.60 -19.34 7.86
CA VAL A 76 4.22 -20.29 6.81
C VAL A 76 4.88 -21.61 7.15
N SER A 77 4.14 -22.43 7.89
CA SER A 77 4.41 -23.81 8.30
C SER A 77 5.58 -24.03 9.27
N GLU A 78 5.27 -24.69 10.38
CA GLU A 78 6.25 -25.38 11.20
C GLU A 78 6.67 -26.65 10.44
N VAL A 79 7.69 -26.54 9.58
CA VAL A 79 8.27 -27.72 8.92
C VAL A 79 9.02 -28.51 10.00
N THR A 80 8.46 -29.65 10.41
CA THR A 80 9.15 -30.61 11.27
C THR A 80 10.45 -31.07 10.62
N ASN A 81 11.53 -31.04 11.40
CA ASN A 81 12.88 -31.45 11.00
C ASN A 81 12.86 -32.88 10.40
N ILE A 82 13.54 -33.09 9.27
CA ILE A 82 13.62 -34.40 8.60
C ILE A 82 14.39 -35.36 9.51
N GLN A 83 13.66 -36.22 10.23
CA GLN A 83 14.23 -37.17 11.19
C GLN A 83 14.96 -38.34 10.51
N GLN A 84 14.60 -38.70 9.26
CA GLN A 84 15.27 -39.78 8.55
C GLN A 84 15.07 -39.67 7.04
N ILE A 85 16.13 -40.01 6.30
CA ILE A 85 16.08 -40.24 4.85
C ILE A 85 16.46 -41.71 4.66
N SER A 86 15.52 -42.53 4.19
CA SER A 86 15.82 -43.91 3.79
C SER A 86 16.09 -43.96 2.30
N THR A 87 17.25 -44.48 1.91
CA THR A 87 17.59 -44.77 0.53
C THR A 87 17.01 -46.12 0.13
N VAL A 88 16.54 -46.25 -1.11
CA VAL A 88 15.84 -47.44 -1.63
C VAL A 88 16.66 -48.75 -1.66
N GLU A 89 17.91 -48.73 -1.20
CA GLU A 89 18.75 -49.93 -1.06
C GLU A 89 18.39 -50.76 0.20
N ASP A 90 17.89 -50.15 1.27
CA ASP A 90 17.52 -50.86 2.52
C ASP A 90 16.14 -51.57 2.47
N LEU A 91 15.36 -51.37 1.39
CA LEU A 91 14.07 -52.05 1.22
C LEU A 91 14.17 -53.38 0.46
N LYS A 92 15.37 -53.79 0.06
CA LYS A 92 15.58 -55.01 -0.74
C LYS A 92 16.09 -56.21 0.07
N GLU A 93 16.45 -56.06 1.33
CA GLU A 93 16.88 -57.18 2.20
C GLU A 93 15.75 -57.76 3.07
N VAL A 94 14.51 -57.24 2.96
CA VAL A 94 13.33 -57.78 3.65
C VAL A 94 12.29 -58.21 2.62
N GLY A 95 12.67 -59.14 1.76
CA GLY A 95 11.82 -59.71 0.72
C GLY A 95 12.53 -60.84 0.00
N ASP A 96 12.53 -62.01 0.66
CA ASP A 96 12.96 -63.35 0.23
C ASP A 96 14.47 -63.67 0.15
#